data_AF-A0A0F7IE41-F1
#
_entry.id   AF-A0A0F7IE41-F1
#
_cell.length_a   1.000
_cell.length_b   1.000
_cell.length_c   1.000
_cell.angle_alpha   90.00
_cell.angle_beta   90.00
_cell.angle_gamma   90.00
#
_symmetry.space_group_name_H-M   'P 1'
#
loop_
_entity.id
_entity.type
_entity.pdbx_description
1 polymer ?
#
loop_
_entity_poly.entity_id
_entity_poly.type
_entity_poly.pdbx_seq_one_letter_code
_entity_poly.pdbx_strand_id
1 'polypeptide(L)'
;MKVSDAPRTATSIIVRSSASARITQSKNPFLELMRRIFRKEEVAIKAMKFITLIEERQKAGRPLRVDEWEETMKMLEMNRSSFYSMRNKLLGAGMISIRGGEYRLSGMFSRDLVDMARWWWTVVLGNDPDSL
;
A
#
# COMPACT_ATOMS: atom_id res chain seq x y z
N MET A 1 21.30 -7.45 -8.16
CA MET A 1 20.01 -8.12 -7.91
C MET A 1 18.92 -7.34 -8.65
N LYS A 2 18.23 -7.93 -9.61
CA LYS A 2 17.14 -7.24 -10.31
C LYS A 2 15.90 -7.25 -9.41
N VAL A 3 15.03 -6.27 -9.54
CA VAL A 3 13.73 -6.23 -8.81
C VAL A 3 12.89 -7.50 -9.09
N SER A 4 13.13 -8.17 -10.22
CA SER A 4 12.53 -9.47 -10.57
C SER A 4 12.90 -10.61 -9.63
N ASP A 5 14.02 -10.50 -8.91
CA ASP A 5 14.61 -11.57 -8.11
C ASP A 5 14.20 -11.45 -6.62
N ALA A 6 13.41 -10.43 -6.29
CA ALA A 6 12.89 -10.26 -4.95
C ALA A 6 11.90 -11.40 -4.61
N PRO A 7 11.86 -11.89 -3.36
CA PRO A 7 10.86 -12.86 -2.93
C PRO A 7 9.45 -12.40 -3.33
N ARG A 8 8.56 -13.33 -3.71
CA ARG A 8 7.19 -13.02 -4.17
C ARG A 8 6.34 -12.22 -3.16
N THR A 9 6.84 -12.03 -1.94
CA THR A 9 6.23 -11.26 -0.85
C THR A 9 6.76 -9.83 -0.74
N ALA A 10 7.84 -9.47 -1.43
CA ALA A 10 8.45 -8.16 -1.34
C ALA A 10 7.72 -7.14 -2.23
N THR A 11 7.38 -5.98 -1.66
CA THR A 11 6.81 -4.86 -2.41
C THR A 11 7.84 -3.75 -2.57
N SER A 12 8.16 -3.40 -3.81
CA SER A 12 8.99 -2.22 -4.09
C SER A 12 8.18 -0.94 -3.92
N ILE A 13 8.76 0.03 -3.22
CA ILE A 13 8.23 1.38 -3.03
C ILE A 13 9.20 2.37 -3.69
N ILE A 14 8.66 3.31 -4.46
CA ILE A 14 9.44 4.37 -5.10
C ILE A 14 9.55 5.57 -4.16
N VAL A 15 10.76 5.85 -3.68
CA VAL A 15 11.09 7.09 -2.96
C VAL A 15 11.50 8.15 -3.99
N ARG A 16 10.89 9.35 -3.92
CA ARG A 16 11.27 10.51 -4.75
C ARG A 16 11.79 11.60 -3.83
N SER A 17 12.94 12.17 -4.15
CA SER A 17 13.67 13.13 -3.31
C SER A 17 13.27 14.59 -3.50
N SER A 18 12.50 14.93 -4.55
CA SER A 18 12.10 16.32 -4.78
C SER A 18 11.05 16.77 -3.76
N ALA A 19 11.21 17.98 -3.21
CA ALA A 19 10.26 18.55 -2.25
C ALA A 19 8.83 18.63 -2.81
N SER A 20 8.69 18.94 -4.11
CA SER A 20 7.41 18.95 -4.83
C SER A 20 6.74 17.58 -4.97
N ALA A 21 7.46 16.49 -4.69
CA ALA A 21 6.94 15.13 -4.73
C ALA A 21 6.55 14.62 -3.33
N ARG A 22 6.45 15.49 -2.31
CA ARG A 22 5.94 15.10 -0.99
C ARG A 22 4.48 14.72 -1.09
N ILE A 23 4.13 13.54 -0.56
CA ILE A 23 2.75 13.04 -0.53
C ILE A 23 1.82 14.03 0.16
N THR A 24 2.25 14.60 1.28
CA THR A 24 1.48 15.56 2.09
C THR A 24 1.26 16.90 1.40
N GLN A 25 2.01 17.22 0.36
CA GLN A 25 1.88 18.46 -0.42
C GLN A 25 1.11 18.24 -1.74
N SER A 26 0.67 17.01 -2.01
CA SER A 26 -0.13 16.68 -3.19
C SER A 26 -1.59 17.11 -3.02
N LYS A 27 -2.24 17.49 -4.12
CA LYS A 27 -3.71 17.69 -4.16
C LYS A 27 -4.49 16.41 -3.85
N ASN A 28 -3.90 15.25 -4.15
CA ASN A 28 -4.44 13.94 -3.79
C ASN A 28 -3.32 13.07 -3.18
N PRO A 29 -3.11 13.16 -1.86
CA PRO A 29 -2.06 12.42 -1.16
C PRO A 29 -2.21 10.91 -1.31
N PHE A 30 -3.43 10.38 -1.31
CA PHE A 30 -3.65 8.93 -1.36
C PHE A 30 -3.27 8.35 -2.73
N LEU A 31 -3.69 9.01 -3.81
CA LEU A 31 -3.26 8.60 -5.15
C LEU A 31 -1.74 8.71 -5.32
N GLU A 32 -1.13 9.76 -4.78
CA GLU A 32 0.33 9.93 -4.84
C GLU A 32 1.07 8.83 -4.07
N LEU A 33 0.55 8.40 -2.92
CA LEU A 33 1.03 7.23 -2.20
C LEU A 33 0.90 5.95 -3.03
N MET A 34 -0.27 5.71 -3.65
CA MET A 34 -0.47 4.54 -4.51
C MET A 34 0.49 4.52 -5.70
N ARG A 35 0.80 5.67 -6.29
CA ARG A 35 1.81 5.79 -7.36
C ARG A 35 3.23 5.46 -6.91
N ARG A 36 3.50 5.40 -5.60
CA ARG A 36 4.80 4.90 -5.09
C ARG A 36 4.88 3.39 -5.09
N ILE A 37 3.73 2.71 -5.07
CA ILE A 37 3.64 1.26 -5.00
C ILE A 37 3.34 0.67 -6.38
N PHE A 38 2.49 1.32 -7.17
CA PHE A 38 2.05 0.87 -8.48
C PHE A 38 2.65 1.71 -9.59
N ARG A 39 3.31 1.04 -10.55
CA ARG A 39 3.92 1.70 -11.72
C ARG A 39 2.89 2.29 -12.67
N LYS A 40 1.77 1.59 -12.87
CA LYS A 40 0.69 2.02 -13.75
C LYS A 40 -0.34 2.81 -12.96
N GLU A 41 -0.68 4.00 -13.43
CA GLU A 41 -1.64 4.88 -12.77
C GLU A 41 -3.05 4.27 -12.68
N GLU A 42 -3.50 3.59 -13.73
CA GLU A 42 -4.79 2.87 -13.73
C GLU A 42 -4.90 1.89 -12.55
N VAL A 43 -3.81 1.21 -12.20
CA VAL A 43 -3.77 0.25 -11.09
C VAL A 43 -3.68 0.99 -9.75
N ALA A 44 -2.96 2.12 -9.69
CA ALA A 44 -2.90 2.97 -8.50
C ALA A 44 -4.30 3.49 -8.11
N ILE A 45 -5.10 3.93 -9.08
CA ILE A 45 -6.48 4.38 -8.86
C ILE A 45 -7.35 3.22 -8.35
N LYS A 46 -7.23 2.03 -8.95
CA LYS A 46 -8.00 0.85 -8.53
C LYS A 46 -7.60 0.37 -7.14
N ALA A 47 -6.31 0.43 -6.79
CA ALA A 47 -5.82 0.11 -5.46
C ALA A 47 -6.35 1.09 -4.41
N MET A 48 -6.36 2.40 -4.72
CA MET A 48 -6.98 3.42 -3.87
C MET A 48 -8.46 3.09 -3.60
N LYS A 49 -9.24 2.82 -4.65
CA LYS A 49 -10.65 2.43 -4.55
C LYS A 49 -10.85 1.18 -3.70
N PHE A 50 -10.00 0.17 -3.87
CA PHE A 50 -10.09 -1.07 -3.12
C PHE A 50 -9.81 -0.87 -1.62
N ILE A 51 -8.80 -0.06 -1.26
CA ILE A 51 -8.53 0.27 0.14
C ILE A 51 -9.67 1.09 0.74
N THR A 52 -10.22 2.07 0.01
CA THR A 52 -11.38 2.85 0.45
C THR A 52 -12.60 1.94 0.70
N LEU A 53 -12.87 0.98 -0.19
CA LEU A 53 -13.94 0.00 0.03
C LEU A 53 -13.73 -0.79 1.34
N ILE A 54 -12.51 -1.27 1.60
CA ILE A 54 -12.18 -1.99 2.83
C ILE A 54 -12.42 -1.10 4.05
N GLU A 55 -11.96 0.16 4.00
CA GLU A 55 -12.12 1.14 5.07
C GLU A 55 -13.61 1.38 5.38
N GLU A 56 -14.41 1.68 4.36
CA GLU A 56 -15.84 1.98 4.48
C GLU A 56 -16.62 0.77 5.04
N ARG A 57 -16.36 -0.42 4.51
CA ARG A 57 -16.96 -1.68 4.96
C ARG A 57 -16.60 -2.00 6.42
N GLN A 58 -15.34 -1.79 6.80
CA GLN A 58 -14.87 -1.96 8.17
C GLN A 58 -15.55 -0.96 9.12
N LYS A 59 -15.62 0.33 8.75
CA LYS A 59 -16.29 1.38 9.54
C LYS A 59 -17.79 1.13 9.69
N ALA A 60 -18.43 0.55 8.68
CA ALA A 60 -19.84 0.19 8.70
C ALA A 60 -20.15 -1.12 9.45
N GLY A 61 -19.16 -1.76 10.09
CA GLY A 61 -19.37 -3.02 10.81
C GLY A 61 -19.68 -4.24 9.92
N ARG A 62 -19.43 -4.12 8.61
CA ARG A 62 -19.65 -5.17 7.61
C ARG A 62 -18.38 -5.38 6.77
N PRO A 63 -17.28 -5.90 7.34
CA PRO A 63 -16.00 -6.00 6.65
C PRO A 63 -16.10 -6.68 5.28
N LEU A 64 -15.24 -6.29 4.35
CA LEU A 64 -15.18 -6.93 3.04
C LEU A 64 -14.54 -8.31 3.17
N ARG A 65 -15.25 -9.35 2.72
CA ARG A 65 -14.77 -10.73 2.79
C ARG A 65 -13.96 -11.10 1.54
N VAL A 66 -13.11 -12.12 1.70
CA VAL A 66 -12.23 -12.61 0.64
C VAL A 66 -13.01 -13.39 -0.43
N ASP A 67 -14.16 -13.97 -0.07
CA ASP A 67 -15.07 -14.65 -1.01
C ASP A 67 -15.89 -13.67 -1.87
N GLU A 68 -16.06 -12.41 -1.45
CA GLU A 68 -16.66 -11.31 -2.25
C GLU A 68 -15.71 -10.81 -3.40
N TRP A 69 -14.71 -11.60 -3.79
CA TRP A 69 -13.68 -11.18 -4.74
C TRP A 69 -14.20 -10.97 -6.17
N GLU A 70 -15.19 -11.73 -6.62
CA GLU A 70 -15.75 -11.62 -7.97
C GLU A 70 -16.48 -10.28 -8.16
N GLU A 71 -17.33 -9.92 -7.21
CA GLU A 71 -18.05 -8.64 -7.19
C GLU A 71 -17.08 -7.47 -7.07
N THR A 72 -16.09 -7.59 -6.18
CA THR A 72 -15.04 -6.58 -6.01
C THR A 72 -14.26 -6.38 -7.30
N MET A 73 -13.86 -7.47 -7.96
CA MET A 73 -13.13 -7.44 -9.23
C MET A 73 -13.96 -6.75 -10.33
N LYS A 74 -15.26 -7.06 -10.42
CA LYS A 74 -16.17 -6.43 -11.38
C LYS A 74 -16.30 -4.93 -11.12
N MET A 75 -16.48 -4.52 -9.87
CA MET A 75 -16.56 -3.10 -9.47
C MET A 75 -15.28 -2.31 -9.79
N LEU A 76 -14.11 -2.95 -9.63
CA LEU A 76 -12.82 -2.34 -9.98
C LEU A 76 -12.51 -2.42 -11.49
N GLU A 77 -13.37 -3.04 -12.29
CA GLU A 77 -13.16 -3.29 -13.72
C GLU A 77 -11.81 -3.96 -13.98
N MET A 78 -11.49 -5.00 -13.20
CA MET A 78 -10.24 -5.74 -13.30
C MET A 78 -10.50 -7.14 -13.84
N ASN A 79 -9.52 -7.71 -14.54
CA ASN A 79 -9.49 -9.15 -14.72
C ASN A 79 -8.92 -9.83 -13.46
N ARG A 80 -9.11 -11.15 -13.36
CA ARG A 80 -8.70 -11.94 -12.19
C ARG A 80 -7.22 -11.76 -11.87
N SER A 81 -6.33 -11.96 -12.85
CA SER A 81 -4.88 -11.88 -12.61
C SER A 81 -4.44 -10.50 -12.10
N SER A 82 -5.00 -9.43 -12.65
CA SER A 82 -4.69 -8.05 -12.23
C SER A 82 -5.20 -7.76 -10.82
N PHE A 83 -6.41 -8.21 -10.49
CA PHE A 83 -6.96 -8.07 -9.14
C PHE A 83 -6.08 -8.76 -8.10
N TYR A 84 -5.74 -10.03 -8.32
CA TYR A 84 -4.89 -10.81 -7.40
C TYR A 84 -3.48 -10.22 -7.30
N SER A 85 -2.91 -9.72 -8.40
CA SER A 85 -1.61 -9.03 -8.41
C SER A 85 -1.63 -7.75 -7.57
N MET A 86 -2.63 -6.89 -7.78
CA MET A 86 -2.80 -5.65 -7.01
C MET A 86 -3.01 -5.96 -5.52
N ARG A 87 -3.93 -6.88 -5.21
CA ARG A 87 -4.22 -7.31 -3.84
C ARG A 87 -2.98 -7.86 -3.13
N ASN A 88 -2.25 -8.77 -3.77
CA ASN A 88 -1.05 -9.37 -3.18
C ASN A 88 0.03 -8.33 -2.93
N LYS A 89 0.14 -7.30 -3.79
CA LYS A 89 1.05 -6.20 -3.56
C LYS A 89 0.68 -5.36 -2.34
N LEU A 90 -0.61 -5.10 -2.12
CA LEU A 90 -1.08 -4.40 -0.92
C LEU A 90 -0.87 -5.23 0.36
N LEU A 91 -1.07 -6.55 0.28
CA LEU A 91 -0.77 -7.48 1.37
C LEU A 91 0.73 -7.50 1.68
N GLY A 92 1.57 -7.65 0.66
CA GLY A 92 3.03 -7.67 0.81
C GLY A 92 3.62 -6.33 1.28
N ALA A 93 2.96 -5.21 0.96
CA ALA A 93 3.32 -3.90 1.50
C ALA A 93 2.87 -3.71 2.96
N GLY A 94 2.08 -4.63 3.51
CA GLY A 94 1.54 -4.48 4.86
C GLY A 94 0.47 -3.38 5.00
N MET A 95 -0.13 -2.94 3.89
CA MET A 95 -1.21 -1.92 3.90
C MET A 95 -2.57 -2.54 4.24
N ILE A 96 -2.77 -3.80 3.85
CA ILE A 96 -3.95 -4.60 4.21
C ILE A 96 -3.50 -5.94 4.78
N SER A 97 -4.40 -6.62 5.48
CA SER A 97 -4.23 -7.98 5.97
C SER A 97 -5.52 -8.78 5.78
N ILE A 98 -5.43 -10.11 5.85
CA ILE A 98 -6.61 -10.99 5.88
C ILE A 98 -6.68 -11.61 7.28
N ARG A 99 -7.80 -11.44 7.97
CA ARG A 99 -8.08 -12.04 9.28
C ARG A 99 -9.47 -12.65 9.27
N GLY A 100 -9.60 -13.93 9.60
CA GLY A 100 -10.91 -14.60 9.61
C GLY A 100 -11.65 -14.59 8.26
N GLY A 101 -10.92 -14.53 7.13
CA GLY A 101 -11.54 -14.42 5.80
C GLY A 101 -12.01 -13.02 5.43
N GLU A 102 -11.64 -11.99 6.20
CA GLU A 102 -11.97 -10.59 5.93
C GLU A 102 -10.72 -9.75 5.65
N TYR A 103 -10.82 -8.82 4.71
CA TYR A 103 -9.82 -7.79 4.51
C TYR A 103 -9.90 -6.74 5.61
N ARG A 104 -8.74 -6.36 6.16
CA ARG A 104 -8.59 -5.33 7.19
C ARG A 104 -7.45 -4.39 6.81
N LEU A 105 -7.60 -3.10 7.11
CA LEU A 105 -6.47 -2.17 7.02
C LEU A 105 -5.37 -2.58 8.01
N SER A 106 -4.12 -2.41 7.62
CA SER A 106 -2.96 -2.81 8.41
C SER A 106 -2.01 -1.64 8.64
N GLY A 107 -1.51 -1.53 9.87
CA GLY A 107 -0.48 -0.56 10.25
C GLY A 107 0.96 -1.05 10.03
N MET A 108 1.17 -2.24 9.47
CA MET A 108 2.52 -2.75 9.17
C MET A 108 3.27 -1.83 8.21
N PHE A 109 2.58 -1.35 7.16
CA PHE A 109 3.16 -0.41 6.19
C PHE A 109 3.80 0.82 6.85
N SER A 110 3.09 1.47 7.78
CA SER A 110 3.61 2.67 8.45
C SER A 110 4.72 2.34 9.44
N ARG A 111 4.61 1.23 10.18
CA ARG A 111 5.64 0.79 11.13
C ARG A 111 6.96 0.50 10.43
N ASP A 112 6.94 -0.25 9.34
CA ASP A 112 8.15 -0.60 8.59
C ASP A 112 8.81 0.65 7.98
N LEU A 113 8.01 1.60 7.46
CA LEU A 113 8.54 2.86 6.94
C LEU A 113 9.18 3.73 8.02
N VAL A 114 8.55 3.82 9.20
CA VAL A 114 9.10 4.58 10.33
C VAL A 114 10.39 3.93 10.83
N ASP A 115 10.44 2.61 10.93
CA ASP A 115 11.63 1.87 11.34
C ASP A 115 12.81 2.12 10.39
N MET A 116 12.60 1.94 9.07
CA MET A 116 13.61 2.21 8.05
C MET A 116 14.09 3.67 8.07
N ALA A 117 13.16 4.63 8.22
CA ALA A 117 13.50 6.05 8.26
C ALA A 117 14.32 6.40 9.50
N ARG A 118 13.92 5.91 10.68
CA ARG A 118 14.63 6.12 11.95
C ARG A 118 16.01 5.48 11.94
N TRP A 119 16.13 4.26 11.44
CA TRP A 119 17.41 3.58 11.31
C TRP A 119 18.38 4.38 10.43
N TRP A 120 17.92 4.84 9.26
CA TRP A 120 18.76 5.66 8.39
C TRP A 120 19.18 6.97 9.07
N TRP A 121 18.22 7.66 9.70
CA TRP A 121 18.48 8.93 10.39
C TRP A 121 19.50 8.79 11.52
N THR A 122 19.37 7.76 12.35
CA THR A 122 20.17 7.61 13.57
C THR A 122 21.48 6.88 13.31
N VAL A 123 21.41 5.71 12.65
CA VAL A 123 22.57 4.83 12.49
C VAL A 123 23.44 5.25 11.31
N VAL A 124 22.85 5.68 10.20
CA VAL A 124 23.60 6.04 8.99
C VAL A 124 24.06 7.49 9.01
N LEU A 125 23.21 8.43 9.45
CA LEU A 125 23.55 9.86 9.49
C LEU A 125 24.11 10.33 10.85
N GLY A 126 23.95 9.55 11.92
CA GLY A 126 24.44 9.90 13.26
C GLY A 126 23.64 11.01 13.95
N ASN A 127 22.40 11.27 13.51
CA ASN A 127 21.55 12.31 14.07
C ASN A 127 20.81 11.84 15.33
N ASP A 128 20.32 12.80 16.11
CA ASP A 128 19.51 12.55 17.29
C ASP A 128 18.17 11.86 16.91
N PRO A 129 17.76 10.75 17.57
CA PRO A 129 16.54 10.02 17.24
C PRO A 129 15.24 10.84 17.29
N ASP A 130 15.20 11.88 18.13
CA ASP A 130 14.00 12.70 18.35
C ASP A 130 13.93 13.90 17.39
N SER A 131 14.93 14.06 16.50
CA SER A 131 15.05 15.19 15.57
C SER A 131 14.58 14.92 14.13
N LEU A 132 14.00 13.74 13.86
CA LEU A 132 13.44 13.35 12.55
C LEU A 132 12.00 13.85 12.35
#